data_AF-A0A0J9YAC6-F1
#
_entry.id   AF-A0A0J9YAC6-F1
#
_cell.length_a   1.000
_cell.length_b   1.000
_cell.length_c   1.000
_cell.angle_alpha   90.00
_cell.angle_beta   90.00
_cell.angle_gamma   90.00
#
_symmetry.space_group_name_H-M   'P 1'
#
loop_
_entity.id
_entity.type
_entity.pdbx_description
1 polymer ?
#
loop_
_entity_poly.entity_id
_entity_poly.type
_entity_poly.pdbx_seq_one_letter_code
_entity_poly.pdbx_strand_id
1 'polypeptide(L)'
;QIFNLSKKRNDLGRLHSVVELGWPEELAPPLDRLCSICKLLENWLSENAQNVVVIHCKGGCSRAAIVIAAYMHYITICSNDELIENRFALQQFSEYYLGPNGQPSHKRFLSNFHFHFF
;
A
#
# COMPACT_ATOMS: atom_id res chain seq x y z
N GLN A 1 -10.80 -8.13 4.34
CA GLN A 1 -9.55 -8.88 4.60
C GLN A 1 -8.52 -7.96 5.26
N ILE A 2 -7.76 -8.42 6.25
CA ILE A 2 -6.70 -7.62 6.90
C ILE A 2 -5.36 -7.84 6.18
N PHE A 3 -4.70 -6.76 5.79
CA PHE A 3 -3.36 -6.75 5.19
C PHE A 3 -2.40 -6.12 6.21
N ASN A 4 -1.61 -6.95 6.89
CA ASN A 4 -0.67 -6.49 7.91
C ASN A 4 0.69 -6.15 7.30
N LEU A 5 1.07 -4.88 7.32
CA LEU A 5 2.35 -4.37 6.83
C LEU A 5 3.43 -4.33 7.92
N SER A 6 3.12 -4.84 9.11
CA SER A 6 4.06 -4.93 10.23
C SER A 6 4.52 -6.36 10.48
N LYS A 7 5.39 -6.55 11.47
CA LYS A 7 5.74 -7.89 11.96
C LYS A 7 4.46 -8.67 12.30
N LYS A 8 4.51 -9.99 12.07
CA LYS A 8 3.40 -10.92 12.30
C LYS A 8 2.82 -10.75 13.70
N ARG A 9 1.49 -10.77 13.79
CA ARG A 9 0.75 -10.57 15.04
C ARG A 9 -0.36 -11.60 15.19
N ASN A 10 -0.19 -12.52 16.15
CA ASN A 10 -1.13 -13.62 16.37
C ASN A 10 -2.51 -13.15 16.88
N ASP A 11 -2.60 -11.95 17.43
CA ASP A 11 -3.84 -11.36 17.93
C ASP A 11 -4.75 -10.84 16.80
N LEU A 12 -4.18 -10.41 15.66
CA LEU A 12 -4.97 -9.93 14.52
C LEU A 12 -5.78 -11.06 13.86
N GLY A 13 -5.24 -12.28 13.86
CA GLY A 13 -5.87 -13.46 13.27
C GLY A 13 -7.07 -14.02 14.04
N ARG A 14 -7.42 -13.44 15.20
CA ARG A 14 -8.52 -13.94 16.05
C ARG A 14 -9.91 -13.61 15.53
N LEU A 15 -10.05 -12.53 14.77
CA LEU A 15 -11.35 -12.00 14.33
C LEU A 15 -11.53 -12.11 12.81
N HIS A 16 -10.45 -11.99 12.05
CA HIS A 16 -10.47 -12.03 10.59
C HIS A 16 -9.21 -12.71 10.05
N SER A 17 -9.29 -13.22 8.82
CA SER A 17 -8.12 -13.66 8.08
C SER A 17 -7.13 -12.50 7.91
N VAL A 18 -5.83 -12.79 8.05
CA VAL A 18 -4.73 -11.83 7.97
C VAL A 18 -3.75 -12.27 6.90
N VAL A 19 -3.45 -11.39 5.96
CA VAL A 19 -2.33 -11.54 5.03
C VAL A 19 -1.13 -10.80 5.60
N GLU A 20 -0.06 -11.53 5.88
CA GLU A 20 1.17 -11.00 6.50
C GLU A 20 2.15 -10.53 5.41
N LEU A 21 2.35 -9.22 5.31
CA LEU A 21 3.09 -8.57 4.22
C LEU A 21 4.22 -7.66 4.72
N GLY A 22 4.43 -7.63 6.04
CA GLY A 22 5.32 -6.66 6.65
C GLY A 22 6.80 -6.82 6.36
N TRP A 23 7.50 -5.70 6.40
CA TRP A 23 8.96 -5.59 6.24
C TRP A 23 9.57 -4.83 7.43
N PRO A 24 10.91 -4.87 7.62
CA PRO A 24 11.60 -4.12 8.67
C PRO A 24 11.29 -2.63 8.60
N GLU A 25 11.03 -1.99 9.73
CA GLU A 25 10.53 -0.60 9.77
C GLU A 25 11.60 0.41 9.38
N GLU A 26 12.86 0.05 9.61
CA GLU A 26 14.03 0.87 9.35
C GLU A 26 14.43 0.84 7.86
N LEU A 27 13.83 -0.05 7.07
CA LEU A 27 14.17 -0.29 5.68
C LEU A 27 13.00 0.03 4.76
N ALA A 28 13.34 0.48 3.54
CA ALA A 28 12.37 0.53 2.47
C ALA A 28 11.95 -0.90 2.06
N PRO A 29 10.67 -1.12 1.71
CA PRO A 29 10.27 -2.41 1.14
C PRO A 29 10.96 -2.63 -0.21
N PRO A 30 11.33 -3.87 -0.55
CA PRO A 30 11.86 -4.14 -1.89
C PRO A 30 10.73 -4.02 -2.94
N LEU A 31 11.09 -3.68 -4.18
CA LEU A 31 10.12 -3.35 -5.24
C LEU A 31 9.19 -4.53 -5.56
N ASP A 32 9.75 -5.73 -5.65
CA ASP A 32 9.04 -6.99 -5.88
C ASP A 32 7.94 -7.25 -4.84
N ARG A 33 8.20 -6.87 -3.59
CA ARG A 33 7.22 -6.95 -2.51
C ARG A 33 6.09 -5.96 -2.73
N LEU A 34 6.36 -4.73 -3.11
CA LEU A 34 5.28 -3.78 -3.41
C LEU A 34 4.44 -4.23 -4.60
N CYS A 35 5.06 -4.75 -5.67
CA CYS A 35 4.32 -5.32 -6.79
C CYS A 35 3.42 -6.48 -6.35
N SER A 36 3.93 -7.34 -5.48
CA SER A 36 3.15 -8.46 -4.92
C SER A 36 1.97 -7.95 -4.08
N ILE A 37 2.19 -6.92 -3.26
CA ILE A 37 1.12 -6.29 -2.46
C ILE A 37 0.07 -5.68 -3.40
N CYS A 38 0.45 -4.91 -4.42
CA CYS A 38 -0.49 -4.30 -5.36
C CYS A 38 -1.35 -5.36 -6.06
N LYS A 39 -0.76 -6.47 -6.51
CA LYS A 39 -1.51 -7.59 -7.11
C LYS A 39 -2.49 -8.24 -6.13
N LEU A 40 -2.09 -8.43 -4.87
CA LEU A 40 -2.98 -9.01 -3.86
C LEU A 40 -4.14 -8.08 -3.52
N LEU A 41 -3.90 -6.77 -3.46
CA LEU A 41 -4.94 -5.77 -3.27
C LEU A 41 -5.92 -5.79 -4.45
N GLU A 42 -5.40 -5.76 -5.67
CA GLU A 42 -6.22 -5.78 -6.89
C GLU A 42 -7.07 -7.04 -7.00
N ASN A 43 -6.47 -8.21 -6.79
CA ASN A 43 -7.21 -9.47 -6.83
C ASN A 43 -8.33 -9.50 -5.79
N TRP A 44 -8.04 -9.10 -4.55
CA TRP A 44 -9.07 -9.08 -3.50
C TRP A 44 -10.19 -8.08 -3.80
N LEU A 45 -9.88 -6.89 -4.32
CA LEU A 45 -10.88 -5.87 -4.63
C LEU A 45 -11.70 -6.22 -5.87
N SER A 46 -11.08 -6.85 -6.88
CA SER A 46 -11.78 -7.25 -8.12
C SER A 46 -12.64 -8.51 -7.96
N GLU A 47 -12.35 -9.37 -6.99
CA GLU A 47 -13.14 -10.58 -6.71
C GLU A 47 -14.60 -10.30 -6.33
N ASN A 48 -14.89 -9.21 -5.62
CA ASN A 48 -16.25 -8.84 -5.22
C ASN A 48 -16.36 -7.34 -4.89
N ALA A 49 -17.36 -6.65 -5.41
CA ALA A 49 -17.58 -5.21 -5.16
C ALA A 49 -17.83 -4.84 -3.68
N GLN A 50 -18.18 -5.80 -2.82
CA GLN A 50 -18.33 -5.61 -1.37
C GLN A 50 -17.04 -5.88 -0.59
N ASN A 51 -15.97 -6.31 -1.26
CA ASN A 51 -14.70 -6.59 -0.60
C ASN A 51 -14.05 -5.31 -0.10
N VAL A 52 -13.63 -5.32 1.16
CA VAL A 52 -12.91 -4.22 1.80
C VAL A 52 -11.52 -4.68 2.20
N VAL A 53 -10.52 -3.84 1.88
CA VAL A 53 -9.14 -3.96 2.35
C VAL A 53 -8.99 -3.17 3.65
N VAL A 54 -8.48 -3.82 4.68
CA VAL A 54 -8.07 -3.16 5.92
C VAL A 54 -6.55 -3.21 6.02
N ILE A 55 -5.88 -2.06 5.88
CA ILE A 55 -4.42 -1.96 6.01
C ILE A 55 -4.08 -1.73 7.49
N HIS A 56 -3.26 -2.62 8.05
CA HIS A 56 -2.74 -2.49 9.40
C HIS A 56 -1.24 -2.21 9.38
N CYS A 57 -0.80 -1.19 10.11
CA CYS A 57 0.60 -0.91 10.37
C CYS A 57 0.82 -0.39 11.80
N LYS A 58 1.75 -1.01 12.52
CA LYS A 58 2.24 -0.55 13.82
C LYS A 58 3.25 0.60 13.62
N GLY A 59 3.39 1.50 14.58
CA GLY A 59 4.42 2.54 14.54
C GLY A 59 4.09 3.74 13.63
N GLY A 60 2.85 3.83 13.13
CA GLY A 60 2.38 4.94 12.30
C GLY A 60 1.96 4.51 10.90
N CYS A 61 1.61 5.49 10.06
CA CYS A 61 0.98 5.26 8.75
C CYS A 61 1.96 5.28 7.56
N SER A 62 3.27 5.42 7.79
CA SER A 62 4.27 5.53 6.72
C SER A 62 4.24 4.35 5.75
N ARG A 63 4.18 3.13 6.29
CA ARG A 63 4.09 1.89 5.50
C ARG A 63 2.79 1.80 4.70
N ALA A 64 1.67 2.20 5.30
CA ALA A 64 0.39 2.26 4.61
C ALA A 64 0.45 3.28 3.47
N ALA A 65 1.04 4.46 3.70
CA ALA A 65 1.18 5.48 2.68
C ALA A 65 2.03 5.00 1.50
N ILE A 66 3.15 4.32 1.75
CA ILE A 66 3.99 3.73 0.69
C ILE A 66 3.18 2.73 -0.16
N VAL A 67 2.42 1.84 0.48
CA VAL A 67 1.59 0.84 -0.22
C VAL A 67 0.47 1.50 -1.01
N ILE A 68 -0.21 2.51 -0.43
CA ILE A 68 -1.28 3.25 -1.10
C ILE A 68 -0.73 3.99 -2.32
N ALA A 69 0.40 4.67 -2.19
CA ALA A 69 1.05 5.35 -3.31
C ALA A 69 1.42 4.35 -4.43
N ALA A 70 2.06 3.24 -4.09
CA ALA A 70 2.42 2.21 -5.05
C ALA A 70 1.18 1.58 -5.72
N TYR A 71 0.10 1.36 -4.97
CA TYR A 71 -1.14 0.82 -5.51
C TYR A 71 -1.84 1.82 -6.45
N MET A 72 -1.88 3.10 -6.11
CA MET A 72 -2.39 4.15 -7.00
C MET A 72 -1.64 4.19 -8.33
N HIS A 73 -0.31 4.09 -8.30
CA HIS A 73 0.49 3.99 -9.52
C HIS A 73 0.19 2.72 -10.31
N TYR A 74 0.10 1.57 -9.61
CA TYR A 74 -0.24 0.29 -10.23
C TYR A 74 -1.56 0.34 -11.00
N ILE A 75 -2.65 0.81 -10.38
CA ILE A 75 -3.96 0.91 -11.04
C ILE A 75 -4.01 2.00 -12.13
N THR A 76 -3.09 2.96 -12.12
CA THR A 76 -2.96 3.93 -13.21
C THR A 76 -2.35 3.29 -14.45
N ILE A 77 -1.41 2.36 -14.27
CA ILE A 77 -0.74 1.66 -15.36
C ILE A 77 -1.59 0.50 -15.87
N CYS A 78 -2.25 -0.23 -14.97
CA CYS A 78 -2.88 -1.52 -15.28
C CYS A 78 -4.39 -1.45 -15.56
N SER A 79 -5.10 -0.38 -15.20
CA SER A 79 -6.56 -0.29 -15.33
C SER A 79 -6.98 0.77 -16.36
N ASN A 80 -7.86 0.40 -17.30
CA ASN A 80 -8.55 1.34 -18.19
C ASN A 80 -9.56 2.17 -17.38
N ASP A 81 -9.23 3.43 -17.08
CA ASP A 81 -10.04 4.61 -16.71
C ASP A 81 -11.28 4.53 -15.76
N GLU A 82 -11.85 3.38 -15.38
CA GLU A 82 -13.09 3.32 -14.58
C GLU A 82 -12.90 3.53 -13.06
N LEU A 83 -11.67 3.51 -12.55
CA LEU A 83 -11.37 3.61 -11.11
C LEU A 83 -11.13 5.06 -10.61
N ILE A 84 -11.39 6.09 -11.42
CA ILE A 84 -11.00 7.48 -11.16
C ILE A 84 -11.72 8.08 -9.94
N GLU A 85 -12.97 7.69 -9.65
CA GLU A 85 -13.77 8.34 -8.60
C GLU A 85 -13.27 8.10 -7.16
N ASN A 86 -12.48 7.04 -6.91
CA ASN A 86 -12.02 6.67 -5.56
C ASN A 86 -10.55 7.01 -5.27
N ARG A 87 -9.86 7.70 -6.18
CA ARG A 87 -8.42 8.00 -6.01
C ARG A 87 -8.15 9.22 -5.12
N PHE A 88 -9.10 10.13 -4.98
CA PHE A 88 -8.89 11.39 -4.24
C PHE A 88 -8.54 11.17 -2.76
N ALA A 89 -9.25 10.26 -2.09
CA ALA A 89 -8.97 9.94 -0.69
C ALA A 89 -7.60 9.25 -0.53
N LEU A 90 -7.26 8.34 -1.45
CA LEU A 90 -5.95 7.68 -1.48
C LEU A 90 -4.82 8.69 -1.74
N GLN A 91 -5.05 9.64 -2.64
CA GLN A 91 -4.11 10.70 -2.98
C GLN A 91 -3.86 11.62 -1.80
N GLN A 92 -4.91 12.17 -1.17
CA GLN A 92 -4.77 13.02 0.01
C GLN A 92 -4.05 12.30 1.15
N PHE A 93 -4.37 11.02 1.38
CA PHE A 93 -3.68 10.23 2.39
C PHE A 93 -2.19 10.10 2.08
N SER A 94 -1.85 9.75 0.84
CA SER A 94 -0.46 9.65 0.38
C SER A 94 0.28 10.97 0.54
N GLU A 95 -0.29 12.08 0.07
CA GLU A 95 0.29 13.42 0.15
C GLU A 95 0.49 13.88 1.61
N TYR A 96 -0.45 13.58 2.51
CA TYR A 96 -0.33 13.92 3.93
C TYR A 96 0.89 13.25 4.58
N TYR A 97 1.17 11.98 4.26
CA TYR A 97 2.26 11.21 4.89
C TYR A 97 3.59 11.26 4.13
N LEU A 98 3.56 11.51 2.82
CA LEU A 98 4.73 11.44 1.94
C LEU A 98 5.10 12.78 1.30
N GLY A 99 4.28 13.82 1.49
CA GLY A 99 4.47 15.16 0.95
C GLY A 99 5.66 15.92 1.55
N PRO A 100 5.67 17.27 1.49
CA PRO A 100 6.83 18.10 1.84
C PRO A 100 7.45 17.82 3.22
N ASN A 101 6.65 17.34 4.17
CA ASN A 101 7.10 17.01 5.53
C ASN A 101 7.41 15.52 5.76
N GLY A 102 7.31 14.68 4.72
CA GLY A 102 7.62 13.25 4.79
C GLY A 102 9.12 12.97 4.99
N GLN A 103 9.41 11.85 5.65
CA GLN A 103 10.78 11.38 5.88
C GLN A 103 11.58 11.21 4.56
N PRO A 104 12.84 11.69 4.48
CA PRO A 104 13.63 11.65 3.24
C PRO A 104 13.80 10.25 2.63
N SER A 105 13.92 9.21 3.45
CA SER A 105 14.00 7.81 3.00
C SER A 105 12.73 7.37 2.26
N HIS A 106 11.55 7.77 2.74
CA HIS A 106 10.27 7.46 2.11
C HIS A 106 10.07 8.22 0.79
N LYS A 107 10.53 9.49 0.71
CA LYS A 107 10.50 10.28 -0.54
C LYS A 107 11.41 9.70 -1.61
N ARG A 108 12.64 9.35 -1.23
CA ARG A 108 13.62 8.72 -2.13
C ARG A 108 13.11 7.38 -2.66
N PHE A 109 12.33 6.65 -1.88
CA PHE A 109 11.68 5.42 -2.31
C PHE A 109 10.66 5.65 -3.44
N LEU A 110 9.76 6.64 -3.31
CA LEU A 110 8.80 6.98 -4.37
C LEU A 110 9.51 7.42 -5.67
N SER A 111 10.58 8.20 -5.55
CA SER A 111 11.38 8.61 -6.71
C SER A 111 11.97 7.40 -7.45
N ASN A 112 12.49 6.41 -6.73
CA ASN A 112 12.99 5.17 -7.33
C ASN A 112 11.86 4.33 -7.97
N PHE A 113 10.68 4.29 -7.35
CA PHE A 113 9.51 3.59 -7.90
C PHE A 113 9.03 4.23 -9.21
N HIS A 114 9.01 5.56 -9.26
CA HIS A 114 8.73 6.33 -10.47
C HIS A 114 9.76 6.02 -11.56
N PHE A 115 11.06 6.01 -11.25
CA PHE A 115 12.11 5.79 -12.26
C PHE A 115 12.28 4.34 -12.73
N HIS A 116 11.89 3.33 -11.96
CA HIS A 116 12.17 1.92 -12.31
C HIS A 116 10.99 1.21 -13.02
N PHE A 117 9.85 1.88 -13.14
CA PHE A 117 8.69 1.41 -13.92
C PHE A 117 8.37 2.30 -15.13
N PHE A 118 9.31 3.17 -15.53
CA PHE A 118 9.35 3.85 -16.84
C PHE A 118 10.60 3.42 -17.63
#